data_AF-A0A6B0SY39-F1
#
_entry.id   AF-A0A6B0SY39-F1
#
_cell.length_a   1.000
_cell.length_b   1.000
_cell.length_c   1.000
_cell.angle_alpha   90.00
_cell.angle_beta   90.00
_cell.angle_gamma   90.00
#
_symmetry.space_group_name_H-M   'P 1'
#
loop_
_entity.id
_entity.type
_entity.pdbx_description
1 polymer ?
#
loop_
_entity_poly.entity_id
_entity_poly.type
_entity_poly.pdbx_seq_one_letter_code
_entity_poly.pdbx_strand_id
1 'polypeptide(L)'
;MIDAPLDVWYAWLGLAVAGAVTLGVVSGLPTAPPPDAVSAAATVDTVAAADPPATARYRIAADRVRVTTRGVSLRSGGGSAFAAFGTDSVVPVDPGGPLAGVALGDHPDAAFEEPGAFAVAVATARAERTSTRGESAVDWTAGRTLHVRHVSWGETDVTLVLVA
;
A
#
# COMPACT_ATOMS: atom_id res chain seq x y z
N MET A 1 -55.03 -25.97 -37.79
CA MET A 1 -54.78 -25.07 -36.65
C MET A 1 -53.27 -24.88 -36.57
N ILE A 2 -52.76 -23.76 -37.06
CA ILE A 2 -51.38 -23.36 -36.79
C ILE A 2 -51.45 -22.70 -35.43
N ASP A 3 -51.03 -23.46 -34.42
CA ASP A 3 -50.77 -22.92 -33.09
C ASP A 3 -49.82 -21.73 -33.26
N ALA A 4 -50.18 -20.60 -32.68
CA ALA A 4 -49.53 -19.34 -32.97
C ALA A 4 -48.01 -19.42 -32.72
N PRO A 5 -47.15 -18.80 -33.55
CA PRO A 5 -45.70 -18.77 -33.35
C PRO A 5 -45.32 -17.78 -32.22
N LEU A 6 -46.02 -17.85 -31.09
CA LEU A 6 -45.73 -17.08 -29.89
C LEU A 6 -44.41 -17.55 -29.26
N ASP A 7 -44.05 -18.82 -29.44
CA ASP A 7 -42.87 -19.44 -28.84
C ASP A 7 -41.55 -18.81 -29.33
N VAL A 8 -41.49 -18.40 -30.61
CA VAL A 8 -40.26 -17.84 -31.19
C VAL A 8 -39.91 -16.48 -30.59
N TRP A 9 -40.90 -15.64 -30.30
CA TRP A 9 -40.66 -14.30 -29.76
C TRP A 9 -40.19 -14.35 -28.29
N TYR A 10 -40.80 -15.22 -27.48
CA TYR A 10 -40.37 -15.44 -26.10
C TYR A 10 -39.03 -16.15 -25.99
N ALA A 11 -38.70 -17.06 -26.93
CA ALA A 11 -37.38 -17.66 -27.03
C ALA A 11 -36.30 -16.59 -27.29
N TRP A 12 -36.55 -15.65 -28.20
CA TRP A 12 -35.62 -14.53 -28.46
C TRP A 12 -35.50 -13.58 -27.26
N LEU A 13 -36.60 -13.29 -26.56
CA LEU A 13 -36.58 -12.45 -25.36
C LEU A 13 -35.83 -13.14 -24.21
N GLY A 14 -36.09 -14.43 -23.99
CA GLY A 14 -35.39 -15.25 -23.00
C GLY A 14 -33.90 -15.38 -23.31
N LEU A 15 -33.53 -15.52 -24.57
CA LEU A 15 -32.15 -15.54 -25.02
C LEU A 15 -31.45 -14.19 -24.80
N ALA A 16 -32.14 -13.07 -25.05
CA ALA A 16 -31.60 -11.74 -24.80
C ALA A 16 -31.37 -11.49 -23.29
N VAL A 17 -32.32 -11.92 -22.44
CA VAL A 17 -32.19 -11.84 -20.98
C VAL A 17 -31.07 -12.76 -20.48
N ALA A 18 -31.01 -14.02 -20.91
CA ALA A 18 -29.95 -14.96 -20.55
C ALA A 18 -28.57 -14.48 -21.02
N GLY A 19 -28.48 -13.88 -22.22
CA GLY A 19 -27.27 -13.26 -22.75
C GLY A 19 -26.82 -12.06 -21.92
N ALA A 20 -27.75 -11.18 -21.53
CA ALA A 20 -27.45 -10.05 -20.64
C ALA A 20 -26.96 -10.50 -19.26
N VAL A 21 -27.56 -11.55 -18.69
CA VAL A 21 -27.12 -12.13 -17.41
C VAL A 21 -25.72 -12.74 -17.54
N THR A 22 -25.43 -13.46 -18.62
CA THR A 22 -24.12 -14.10 -18.83
C THR A 22 -23.02 -13.08 -19.11
N LEU A 23 -23.31 -12.01 -19.87
CA LEU A 23 -22.39 -10.88 -20.08
C LEU A 23 -22.13 -10.10 -18.78
N GLY A 24 -23.14 -9.98 -17.91
CA GLY A 24 -22.99 -9.40 -16.58
C GLY A 24 -21.97 -10.15 -15.71
N VAL A 25 -21.95 -11.49 -15.78
CA VAL A 25 -21.03 -12.33 -15.00
C VAL A 25 -19.57 -12.15 -15.42
N VAL A 26 -19.29 -11.92 -16.70
CA VAL A 26 -17.91 -11.73 -17.20
C VAL A 26 -17.30 -10.40 -16.73
N SER A 27 -18.12 -9.37 -16.49
CA SER A 27 -17.65 -8.05 -16.06
C SER A 27 -17.08 -7.99 -14.63
N GLY A 28 -17.27 -9.05 -13.84
CA GLY A 28 -16.78 -9.14 -12.45
C GLY A 28 -15.44 -9.85 -12.29
N LEU A 29 -14.85 -10.37 -13.37
CA LEU A 29 -13.58 -11.10 -13.29
C LEU A 29 -12.39 -10.14 -13.14
N PRO A 30 -11.42 -10.41 -12.26
CA PRO A 30 -10.22 -9.60 -12.11
C PRO A 30 -9.49 -9.49 -13.46
N THR A 31 -9.36 -8.27 -13.97
CA THR A 31 -8.72 -8.01 -15.27
C THR A 31 -7.20 -7.88 -15.17
N ALA A 32 -6.65 -7.97 -13.97
CA ALA A 32 -5.23 -7.83 -13.66
C ALA A 32 -4.80 -8.85 -12.60
N PRO A 33 -3.52 -9.26 -12.58
CA PRO A 33 -2.97 -10.07 -11.50
C PRO A 33 -3.08 -9.36 -10.14
N PRO A 34 -3.12 -10.10 -9.02
CA PRO A 34 -3.11 -9.49 -7.70
C PRO A 34 -1.82 -8.66 -7.48
N PRO A 35 -1.89 -7.56 -6.73
CA PRO A 35 -0.74 -6.69 -6.52
C PRO A 35 0.33 -7.38 -5.66
N ASP A 36 1.60 -7.16 -5.98
CA ASP A 36 2.73 -7.79 -5.30
C ASP A 36 3.16 -7.02 -4.03
N ALA A 37 2.48 -7.32 -2.92
CA ALA A 37 2.81 -6.78 -1.61
C ALA A 37 4.05 -7.46 -0.99
N VAL A 38 4.37 -8.69 -1.40
CA VAL A 38 5.49 -9.46 -0.84
C VAL A 38 6.82 -8.85 -1.26
N SER A 39 6.98 -8.52 -2.54
CA SER A 39 8.19 -7.85 -3.03
C SER A 39 8.36 -6.44 -2.43
N ALA A 40 7.25 -5.74 -2.16
CA ALA A 40 7.29 -4.45 -1.46
C ALA A 40 7.81 -4.61 -0.01
N ALA A 41 7.29 -5.60 0.73
CA ALA A 41 7.76 -5.90 2.09
C ALA A 41 9.21 -6.38 2.11
N ALA A 42 9.59 -7.27 1.20
CA ALA A 42 10.97 -7.77 1.10
C ALA A 42 11.97 -6.64 0.81
N THR A 43 11.58 -5.62 0.04
CA THR A 43 12.43 -4.44 -0.19
C THR A 43 12.64 -3.66 1.11
N VAL A 44 11.60 -3.49 1.92
CA VAL A 44 11.69 -2.83 3.23
C VAL A 44 12.60 -3.64 4.17
N ASP A 45 12.38 -4.95 4.27
CA ASP A 45 13.16 -5.82 5.14
C ASP A 45 14.64 -5.88 4.72
N THR A 46 14.92 -5.86 3.42
CA THR A 46 16.30 -5.82 2.90
C THR A 46 17.01 -4.53 3.31
N VAL A 47 16.33 -3.38 3.24
CA VAL A 47 16.90 -2.10 3.64
C VAL A 47 17.05 -2.03 5.16
N ALA A 48 16.09 -2.53 5.92
CA ALA A 48 16.13 -2.54 7.38
C ALA A 48 17.21 -3.49 7.94
N ALA A 49 17.61 -4.50 7.18
CA ALA A 49 18.68 -5.43 7.55
C ALA A 49 20.08 -4.97 7.12
N ALA A 50 20.18 -3.94 6.29
CA ALA A 50 21.46 -3.38 5.85
C ALA A 50 22.05 -2.46 6.92
N ASP A 51 23.36 -2.17 6.82
CA ASP A 51 23.97 -1.17 7.69
C ASP A 51 23.52 0.25 7.26
N PRO A 52 23.13 1.13 8.20
CA PRO A 52 22.75 2.50 7.87
C PRO A 52 23.99 3.34 7.48
N PRO A 53 23.87 4.27 6.50
CA PRO A 53 22.66 4.61 5.77
C PRO A 53 22.38 3.67 4.59
N ALA A 54 21.15 3.17 4.50
CA ALA A 54 20.68 2.37 3.36
C ALA A 54 19.39 2.95 2.78
N THR A 55 19.18 2.79 1.47
CA THR A 55 17.96 3.28 0.80
C THR A 55 17.56 2.37 -0.36
N ALA A 56 16.25 2.27 -0.59
CA ALA A 56 15.70 1.66 -1.79
C ALA A 56 14.45 2.41 -2.24
N ARG A 57 14.12 2.22 -3.53
CA ARG A 57 12.87 2.68 -4.11
C ARG A 57 12.20 1.47 -4.75
N TYR A 58 10.94 1.26 -4.42
CA TYR A 58 10.13 0.19 -5.01
C TYR A 58 8.94 0.79 -5.76
N ARG A 59 8.77 0.41 -7.03
CA ARG A 59 7.64 0.86 -7.82
C ARG A 59 6.41 0.02 -7.47
N ILE A 60 5.36 0.70 -7.04
CA ILE A 60 4.10 0.07 -6.65
C ILE A 60 3.25 -0.16 -7.90
N ALA A 61 2.92 -1.41 -8.18
CA ALA A 61 1.96 -1.81 -9.21
C ALA A 61 0.57 -2.01 -8.59
N ALA A 62 0.02 -0.95 -7.99
CA ALA A 62 -1.30 -0.95 -7.36
C ALA A 62 -1.96 0.43 -7.44
N ASP A 63 -3.28 0.49 -7.32
CA ASP A 63 -4.05 1.73 -7.36
C ASP A 63 -4.00 2.47 -6.02
N ARG A 64 -3.99 1.71 -4.92
CA ARG A 64 -3.84 2.24 -3.56
C ARG A 64 -2.89 1.40 -2.75
N VAL A 65 -2.20 2.08 -1.83
CA VAL A 65 -1.28 1.47 -0.87
C VAL A 65 -1.59 1.99 0.52
N ARG A 66 -1.38 1.12 1.50
CA ARG A 66 -1.47 1.42 2.92
C ARG A 66 -0.23 0.85 3.60
N VAL A 67 0.54 1.70 4.28
CA VAL A 67 1.75 1.28 5.00
C VAL A 67 1.53 1.48 6.50
N THR A 68 1.68 0.41 7.26
CA THR A 68 1.60 0.38 8.72
C THR A 68 2.97 0.09 9.32
N THR A 69 3.11 0.15 10.63
CA THR A 69 4.36 -0.29 11.30
C THR A 69 4.64 -1.79 11.17
N ARG A 70 3.62 -2.60 10.79
CA ARG A 70 3.72 -4.06 10.73
C ARG A 70 3.73 -4.64 9.31
N GLY A 71 3.46 -3.83 8.30
CA GLY A 71 3.31 -4.34 6.95
C GLY A 71 2.69 -3.36 5.98
N VAL A 72 2.60 -3.81 4.73
CA VAL A 72 2.06 -3.08 3.59
C VAL A 72 0.85 -3.81 3.03
N SER A 73 -0.25 -3.07 2.82
CA SER A 73 -1.41 -3.51 2.06
C SER A 73 -1.44 -2.80 0.71
N LEU A 74 -1.68 -3.56 -0.36
CA LEU A 74 -1.87 -3.05 -1.71
C LEU A 74 -3.28 -3.39 -2.20
N ARG A 75 -3.87 -2.50 -3.01
CA ARG A 75 -5.17 -2.71 -3.63
C ARG A 75 -5.16 -2.24 -5.07
N SER A 76 -5.65 -3.09 -5.97
CA SER A 76 -5.83 -2.78 -7.39
C SER A 76 -7.14 -3.36 -7.93
N GLY A 77 -7.43 -3.12 -9.21
CA GLY A 77 -8.49 -3.83 -9.94
C GLY A 77 -8.36 -5.37 -9.94
N GLY A 78 -7.16 -5.89 -9.68
CA GLY A 78 -6.89 -7.33 -9.53
C GLY A 78 -7.16 -7.90 -8.12
N GLY A 79 -7.53 -7.06 -7.15
CA GLY A 79 -7.80 -7.45 -5.77
C GLY A 79 -6.91 -6.74 -4.74
N SER A 80 -6.90 -7.26 -3.52
CA SER A 80 -6.06 -6.74 -2.41
C SER A 80 -5.04 -7.77 -1.97
N ALA A 81 -3.85 -7.31 -1.60
CA ALA A 81 -2.78 -8.13 -1.05
C ALA A 81 -2.20 -7.47 0.20
N PHE A 82 -1.71 -8.28 1.14
CA PHE A 82 -1.03 -7.81 2.34
C PHE A 82 0.23 -8.64 2.56
N ALA A 83 1.29 -7.97 3.00
CA ALA A 83 2.50 -8.61 3.48
C ALA A 83 2.95 -7.93 4.78
N ALA A 84 3.29 -8.74 5.78
CA ALA A 84 3.89 -8.26 7.01
C ALA A 84 5.38 -7.97 6.79
N PHE A 85 5.92 -7.02 7.54
CA PHE A 85 7.36 -6.79 7.63
C PHE A 85 7.99 -7.80 8.59
N GLY A 86 9.22 -8.20 8.29
CA GLY A 86 10.06 -9.04 9.16
C GLY A 86 10.77 -8.27 10.28
N THR A 87 10.58 -6.95 10.33
CA THR A 87 11.24 -6.03 11.29
C THR A 87 10.22 -5.12 11.98
N ASP A 88 10.49 -4.82 13.26
CA ASP A 88 9.73 -3.86 14.05
C ASP A 88 10.30 -2.43 13.96
N SER A 89 11.35 -2.19 13.18
CA SER A 89 11.99 -0.87 13.04
C SER A 89 11.26 0.07 12.08
N VAL A 90 10.19 -0.39 11.42
CA VAL A 90 9.51 0.38 10.37
C VAL A 90 8.66 1.50 10.94
N VAL A 91 8.88 2.71 10.42
CA VAL A 91 8.08 3.90 10.70
C VAL A 91 7.52 4.47 9.41
N PRO A 92 6.20 4.35 9.19
CA PRO A 92 5.53 4.99 8.07
C PRO A 92 5.59 6.51 8.22
N VAL A 93 6.03 7.19 7.17
CA VAL A 93 6.20 8.64 7.14
C VAL A 93 4.99 9.29 6.47
N ASP A 94 4.56 10.41 7.03
CA ASP A 94 3.60 11.30 6.37
C ASP A 94 4.33 12.20 5.35
N PRO A 95 3.86 12.30 4.09
CA PRO A 95 4.50 13.12 3.07
C PRO A 95 4.59 14.63 3.40
N GLY A 96 3.68 15.14 4.23
CA GLY A 96 3.69 16.53 4.72
C GLY A 96 4.38 16.70 6.08
N GLY A 97 4.87 15.60 6.66
CA GLY A 97 5.49 15.59 7.98
C GLY A 97 6.98 15.94 7.98
N PRO A 98 7.56 16.21 9.16
CA PRO A 98 8.97 16.61 9.29
C PRO A 98 9.96 15.51 8.88
N LEU A 99 9.54 14.24 8.89
CA LEU A 99 10.37 13.11 8.48
C LEU A 99 10.43 12.91 6.94
N ALA A 100 9.62 13.63 6.16
CA ALA A 100 9.52 13.41 4.71
C ALA A 100 10.84 13.68 3.97
N GLY A 101 11.53 14.78 4.29
CA GLY A 101 12.84 15.10 3.70
C GLY A 101 13.88 14.01 4.02
N VAL A 102 13.90 13.54 5.26
CA VAL A 102 14.76 12.43 5.68
C VAL A 102 14.38 11.12 4.96
N ALA A 103 13.11 10.81 4.76
CA ALA A 103 12.73 9.63 3.98
C ALA A 103 13.16 9.72 2.50
N LEU A 104 13.32 10.95 1.96
CA LEU A 104 13.67 11.21 0.57
C LEU A 104 15.17 11.33 0.28
N GLY A 105 16.00 11.62 1.29
CA GLY A 105 17.45 11.66 1.13
C GLY A 105 18.19 12.64 2.03
N ASP A 106 17.49 13.59 2.67
CA ASP A 106 18.13 14.62 3.49
C ASP A 106 18.75 14.01 4.76
N HIS A 107 19.92 14.50 5.16
CA HIS A 107 20.51 14.05 6.42
C HIS A 107 19.66 14.59 7.60
N PRO A 108 19.49 13.85 8.71
CA PRO A 108 18.61 14.26 9.82
C PRO A 108 18.92 15.64 10.40
N ASP A 109 20.18 16.06 10.40
CA ASP A 109 20.62 17.39 10.87
C ASP A 109 20.11 18.56 10.01
N ALA A 110 19.68 18.31 8.77
CA ALA A 110 19.05 19.32 7.92
C ALA A 110 17.59 19.57 8.31
N ALA A 111 16.92 18.57 8.91
CA ALA A 111 15.52 18.63 9.29
C ALA A 111 15.29 18.83 10.80
N PHE A 112 16.28 18.49 11.63
CA PHE A 112 16.20 18.51 13.08
C PHE A 112 17.46 19.12 13.68
N GLU A 113 17.30 20.02 14.65
CA GLU A 113 18.42 20.71 15.31
C GLU A 113 19.29 19.75 16.15
N GLU A 114 18.68 18.71 16.71
CA GLU A 114 19.36 17.75 17.59
C GLU A 114 18.79 16.32 17.46
N PRO A 115 19.59 15.27 17.77
CA PRO A 115 19.14 13.88 17.70
C PRO A 115 17.88 13.57 18.52
N GLY A 116 17.67 14.26 19.64
CA GLY A 116 16.48 14.10 20.48
C GLY A 116 15.18 14.49 19.77
N ALA A 117 15.21 15.56 18.97
CA ALA A 117 14.05 16.01 18.21
C ALA A 117 13.65 14.99 17.12
N PHE A 118 14.64 14.37 16.46
CA PHE A 118 14.40 13.28 15.53
C PHE A 118 13.81 12.05 16.23
N ALA A 119 14.34 11.65 17.38
CA ALA A 119 13.81 10.53 18.17
C ALA A 119 12.33 10.75 18.55
N VAL A 120 11.97 11.97 18.97
CA VAL A 120 10.59 12.35 19.28
C VAL A 120 9.70 12.30 18.05
N ALA A 121 10.16 12.82 16.91
CA ALA A 121 9.39 12.77 15.65
C ALA A 121 9.13 11.32 15.19
N VAL A 122 10.15 10.46 15.28
CA VAL A 122 10.05 9.02 14.98
C VAL A 122 9.06 8.34 15.92
N ALA A 123 9.15 8.59 17.23
CA ALA A 123 8.24 8.02 18.23
C ALA A 123 6.79 8.46 18.01
N THR A 124 6.60 9.74 17.67
CA THR A 124 5.27 10.32 17.38
C THR A 124 4.66 9.67 16.15
N ALA A 125 5.40 9.62 15.03
CA ALA A 125 4.94 8.98 13.81
C ALA A 125 4.60 7.49 14.03
N ARG A 126 5.42 6.78 14.81
CA ARG A 126 5.15 5.38 15.17
C ARG A 126 3.88 5.24 16.01
N ALA A 127 3.66 6.12 16.99
CA ALA A 127 2.50 6.10 17.86
C ALA A 127 1.21 6.37 17.08
N GLU A 128 1.20 7.37 16.21
CA GLU A 128 0.06 7.70 15.33
C GLU A 128 -0.34 6.53 14.44
N ARG A 129 0.65 5.79 13.91
CA ARG A 129 0.42 4.65 13.01
C ARG A 129 0.13 3.32 13.73
N THR A 130 0.36 3.27 15.05
CA THR A 130 0.08 2.09 15.89
C THR A 130 -1.27 2.22 16.62
N SER A 131 -1.65 3.44 16.98
CA SER A 131 -2.83 3.73 17.80
C SER A 131 -4.09 3.86 16.95
N THR A 132 -4.63 2.73 16.49
CA THR A 132 -6.05 2.70 16.15
C THR A 132 -6.64 1.33 16.43
N ARG A 133 -7.50 1.29 17.44
CA ARG A 133 -8.30 0.14 17.87
C ARG A 133 -9.46 -0.17 16.90
N GLY A 134 -9.30 0.23 15.64
CA GLY A 134 -10.20 0.00 14.53
C GLY A 134 -9.35 0.05 13.26
N GLU A 135 -9.52 -0.92 12.39
CA GLU A 135 -8.74 -1.28 11.19
C GLU A 135 -8.52 -0.15 10.14
N SER A 136 -8.90 1.09 10.44
CA SER A 136 -9.31 2.11 9.48
C SER A 136 -8.61 3.48 9.55
N ALA A 137 -7.72 3.81 10.49
CA ALA A 137 -7.14 5.17 10.51
C ALA A 137 -5.79 5.33 9.78
N VAL A 138 -5.14 4.25 9.33
CA VAL A 138 -4.07 4.40 8.34
C VAL A 138 -4.72 4.50 6.96
N ASP A 139 -4.71 5.70 6.40
CA ASP A 139 -5.42 5.99 5.17
C ASP A 139 -4.80 5.30 3.97
N TRP A 140 -5.66 4.83 3.06
CA TRP A 140 -5.24 4.34 1.77
C TRP A 140 -4.82 5.51 0.90
N THR A 141 -3.54 5.61 0.56
CA THR A 141 -3.02 6.66 -0.30
C THR A 141 -2.88 6.20 -1.74
N ALA A 142 -3.02 7.14 -2.67
CA ALA A 142 -2.64 6.96 -4.06
C ALA A 142 -1.16 7.32 -4.18
N GLY A 143 -0.32 6.35 -4.49
CA GLY A 143 1.12 6.55 -4.64
C GLY A 143 1.72 5.43 -5.47
N ARG A 144 2.79 5.76 -6.19
CA ARG A 144 3.40 4.86 -7.19
C ARG A 144 4.79 4.41 -6.80
N THR A 145 5.40 5.06 -5.81
CA THR A 145 6.75 4.76 -5.36
C THR A 145 6.79 4.66 -3.85
N LEU A 146 7.33 3.55 -3.36
CA LEU A 146 7.65 3.33 -1.97
C LEU A 146 9.13 3.68 -1.77
N HIS A 147 9.40 4.73 -1.03
CA HIS A 147 10.73 5.18 -0.64
C HIS A 147 11.05 4.58 0.72
N VAL A 148 12.12 3.79 0.79
CA VAL A 148 12.63 3.20 2.03
C VAL A 148 13.97 3.81 2.35
N ARG A 149 14.16 4.19 3.61
CA ARG A 149 15.46 4.62 4.11
C ARG A 149 15.69 4.11 5.51
N HIS A 150 16.80 3.40 5.70
CA HIS A 150 17.33 3.06 7.00
C HIS A 150 18.33 4.12 7.43
N VAL A 151 18.06 4.73 8.58
CA VAL A 151 18.82 5.85 9.13
C VAL A 151 19.16 5.55 10.57
N SER A 152 20.41 5.81 10.93
CA SER A 152 20.87 5.86 12.32
C SER A 152 21.38 7.25 12.62
N TRP A 153 20.85 7.88 13.66
CA TRP A 153 21.30 9.18 14.14
C TRP A 153 21.12 9.33 15.65
N GLY A 154 22.21 9.65 16.35
CA GLY A 154 22.28 9.53 17.81
C GLY A 154 22.00 8.09 18.23
N GLU A 155 21.06 7.91 19.15
CA GLU A 155 20.61 6.58 19.64
C GLU A 155 19.45 6.00 18.82
N THR A 156 18.97 6.70 17.78
CA THR A 156 17.81 6.29 17.00
C THR A 156 18.23 5.58 15.73
N ASP A 157 17.90 4.29 15.63
CA ASP A 157 18.03 3.46 14.43
C ASP A 157 16.62 3.11 13.92
N VAL A 158 16.29 3.50 12.69
CA VAL A 158 14.92 3.40 12.16
C VAL A 158 14.87 3.22 10.65
N THR A 159 13.88 2.44 10.19
CA THR A 159 13.54 2.33 8.77
C THR A 159 12.32 3.20 8.45
N LEU A 160 12.56 4.35 7.80
CA LEU A 160 11.54 5.26 7.33
C LEU A 160 10.94 4.76 6.02
N VAL A 161 9.61 4.71 5.94
CA VAL A 161 8.89 4.32 4.71
C VAL A 161 7.92 5.41 4.31
N LEU A 162 8.15 6.02 3.15
CA LEU A 162 7.30 7.06 2.57
C LEU A 162 6.68 6.56 1.26
N VAL A 163 5.42 6.90 1.02
CA VAL A 163 4.76 6.66 -0.26
C VAL A 163 4.57 8.00 -0.98
N ALA A 164 4.99 8.07 -2.25
CA ALA A 164 4.83 9.22 -3.15
C ALA A 164 4.41 8.82 -4.57
#